data_AF-A0A1Q7C4T7-F1
#
_entry.id   AF-A0A1Q7C4T7-F1
#
_cell.length_a   1.000
_cell.length_b   1.000
_cell.length_c   1.000
_cell.angle_alpha   90.00
_cell.angle_beta   90.00
_cell.angle_gamma   90.00
#
_symmetry.space_group_name_H-M   'P 1'
#
loop_
_entity.id
_entity.type
_entity.pdbx_description
1 polymer ?
#
loop_
_entity_poly.entity_id
_entity_poly.type
_entity_poly.pdbx_seq_one_letter_code
_entity_poly.pdbx_strand_id
1 'polypeptide(L)' 'MTDFLLRQMRHGSWANGRLLERCRALTAEQLELTVPGTYGTIRKTLAHVVASEEGYLVLA' A
#
# COMPACT_ATOMS: atom_id res chain seq x y z
N MET A 1 6.79 -13.17 20.22
CA MET A 1 7.01 -11.82 19.63
C MET A 1 7.08 -11.88 18.10
N THR A 2 7.85 -12.79 17.52
CA THR A 2 7.93 -13.02 16.05
C THR A 2 6.60 -13.42 15.39
N ASP A 3 5.74 -14.21 16.05
CA ASP A 3 4.43 -14.60 15.50
C ASP A 3 3.51 -13.39 15.23
N PHE A 4 3.54 -12.39 16.11
CA PHE A 4 2.75 -11.16 15.94
C PHE A 4 3.22 -10.36 14.71
N LEU A 5 4.54 -10.19 14.55
CA LEU A 5 5.11 -9.48 13.41
C LEU A 5 4.80 -10.19 12.09
N LEU A 6 4.92 -11.53 12.05
CA LEU A 6 4.55 -12.32 10.88
C LEU A 6 3.07 -12.20 10.51
N ARG A 7 2.17 -12.19 11.50
CA ARG A 7 0.74 -11.93 11.26
C ARG A 7 0.52 -10.54 10.69
N GLN A 8 1.21 -9.53 11.21
CA GLN A 8 1.07 -8.15 10.75
C GLN A 8 1.55 -7.99 9.29
N MET A 9 2.68 -8.60 8.93
CA MET A 9 3.18 -8.58 7.55
C MET A 9 2.18 -9.27 6.59
N ARG A 10 1.65 -10.43 6.97
CA ARG A 10 0.62 -11.13 6.17
C ARG A 10 -0.66 -10.30 6.02
N HIS A 11 -1.06 -9.59 7.08
CA HIS A 11 -2.21 -8.70 7.04
C HIS A 11 -1.97 -7.52 6.09
N GLY A 12 -0.78 -6.91 6.14
CA GLY A 12 -0.36 -5.84 5.21
C GLY A 12 -0.48 -6.28 3.75
N SER A 13 0.09 -7.43 3.39
CA SER A 13 -0.02 -7.97 2.03
C SER A 13 -1.47 -8.24 1.60
N TRP A 14 -2.31 -8.79 2.50
CA TRP A 14 -3.74 -8.96 2.22
C TRP A 14 -4.45 -7.62 1.99
N ALA A 15 -4.22 -6.63 2.86
CA ALA A 15 -4.84 -5.32 2.77
C ALA A 15 -4.44 -4.59 1.49
N ASN A 16 -3.16 -4.62 1.14
CA ASN A 16 -2.64 -4.03 -0.10
C ASN A 16 -3.24 -4.69 -1.34
N GLY A 17 -3.41 -6.01 -1.34
CA GLY A 17 -4.13 -6.73 -2.39
C GLY A 17 -5.57 -6.23 -2.55
N ARG A 18 -6.31 -6.04 -1.44
CA ARG A 18 -7.68 -5.51 -1.47
C ARG A 18 -7.74 -4.07 -2.00
N LEU A 19 -6.79 -3.22 -1.60
CA LEU A 19 -6.70 -1.85 -2.11
C LEU A 19 -6.39 -1.82 -3.61
N LEU A 20 -5.50 -2.69 -4.08
CA LEU A 20 -5.17 -2.80 -5.50
C LEU A 20 -6.39 -3.20 -6.33
N GLU A 21 -7.17 -4.18 -5.89
CA GLU A 21 -8.43 -4.56 -6.57
C GLU A 21 -9.40 -3.38 -6.69
N ARG A 22 -9.49 -2.54 -5.65
CA ARG A 22 -10.33 -1.34 -5.70
C ARG A 22 -9.77 -0.28 -6.66
N CYS A 23 -8.45 -0.07 -6.65
CA CYS A 23 -7.80 0.90 -7.51
C CYS A 23 -7.91 0.53 -9.00
N ARG A 24 -8.00 -0.76 -9.35
CA ARG A 24 -8.20 -1.20 -10.74
C ARG A 24 -9.55 -0.78 -11.34
N ALA A 25 -10.55 -0.51 -10.50
CA ALA A 25 -11.86 -0.02 -10.95
C ALA A 25 -11.89 1.50 -11.17
N LEU A 26 -10.83 2.22 -10.82
CA LEU A 26 -10.74 3.67 -10.96
C LEU A 26 -10.19 4.06 -12.34
N THR A 27 -10.62 5.22 -12.85
CA THR A 27 -10.01 5.82 -14.05
C THR A 27 -8.62 6.36 -13.75
N ALA A 28 -7.85 6.66 -14.81
CA ALA A 28 -6.53 7.27 -14.66
C ALA A 28 -6.60 8.61 -13.91
N GLU A 29 -7.61 9.43 -14.20
CA GLU A 29 -7.83 10.73 -13.55
C GLU A 29 -8.18 10.56 -12.07
N GLN A 30 -9.00 9.56 -11.74
CA GLN A 30 -9.35 9.25 -10.36
C GLN A 30 -8.14 8.78 -9.55
N LEU A 31 -7.22 8.03 -10.17
CA LEU A 31 -5.97 7.60 -9.52
C LEU A 31 -5.02 8.77 -9.20
N GLU A 32 -5.18 9.90 -9.89
CA GLU A 32 -4.42 11.13 -9.65
C GLU A 32 -5.09 12.08 -8.64
N LEU A 33 -6.26 11.72 -8.09
CA LEU A 33 -6.88 12.50 -7.01
C LEU A 33 -5.99 12.51 -5.77
N THR A 34 -5.98 13.66 -5.09
CA THR A 34 -5.20 13.94 -3.88
C THR A 34 -6.03 14.75 -2.90
N VAL A 35 -5.76 14.60 -1.60
CA VAL A 35 -6.37 15.45 -0.55
C VAL A 35 -5.29 15.98 0.39
N PRO A 36 -5.46 17.19 0.97
CA PRO A 36 -4.51 17.72 1.95
C PRO A 36 -4.26 16.72 3.09
N GLY A 37 -2.99 16.51 3.43
CA GLY A 37 -2.58 15.56 4.48
C GLY A 37 -2.35 14.12 4.01
N THR A 38 -2.44 13.82 2.71
CA THR A 38 -2.08 12.50 2.15
C THR A 38 -0.71 12.50 1.47
N TYR A 39 -0.17 11.30 1.20
CA TYR A 39 1.08 11.11 0.46
C TYR A 39 0.85 11.29 -1.06
N GLY A 40 0.44 12.50 -1.45
CA GLY A 40 0.10 12.83 -2.82
C GLY A 40 -1.11 12.05 -3.33
N THR A 41 -1.02 11.56 -4.57
CA THR A 41 -2.16 10.91 -5.24
C THR A 41 -2.45 9.52 -4.68
N ILE A 42 -3.64 8.99 -4.97
CA ILE A 42 -3.99 7.59 -4.64
C ILE A 42 -2.91 6.64 -5.16
N ARG A 43 -2.47 6.82 -6.41
CA ARG A 43 -1.39 6.02 -7.02
C ARG A 43 -0.09 6.12 -6.23
N LYS A 44 0.35 7.34 -5.90
CA LYS A 44 1.60 7.57 -5.15
C LYS A 44 1.53 6.97 -3.74
N THR A 45 0.40 7.12 -3.06
CA THR A 45 0.19 6.56 -1.73
C THR A 45 0.29 5.03 -1.74
N LEU A 46 -0.41 4.35 -2.66
CA LEU A 46 -0.35 2.89 -2.75
C LEU A 46 1.06 2.39 -3.10
N ALA A 47 1.74 3.05 -4.05
CA ALA A 47 3.11 2.70 -4.43
C ALA A 47 4.08 2.88 -3.25
N HIS A 48 3.93 3.95 -2.46
CA HIS A 48 4.75 4.20 -1.28
C HIS A 48 4.57 3.10 -0.21
N VAL A 49 3.34 2.69 0.05
CA VAL A 49 3.05 1.62 1.03
C VAL A 49 3.70 0.30 0.60
N VAL A 50 3.53 -0.11 -0.65
CA VAL A 50 4.11 -1.35 -1.17
C VAL A 50 5.65 -1.30 -1.15
N ALA A 51 6.25 -0.20 -1.61
CA ALA A 51 7.71 -0.04 -1.58
C ALA A 51 8.28 -0.06 -0.15
N SER A 52 7.53 0.49 0.81
CA SER A 52 7.93 0.46 2.22
C SER A 52 7.92 -0.96 2.79
N GLU A 53 6.94 -1.79 2.40
CA GLU A 53 6.92 -3.21 2.78
C GLU A 53 8.06 -4.00 2.14
N GLU A 54 8.36 -3.76 0.87
CA GLU A 54 9.51 -4.37 0.19
C GLU A 54 10.84 -4.00 0.87
N GLY A 55 10.96 -2.76 1.36
CA GLY A 55 12.12 -2.31 2.10
C GLY A 55 12.47 -3.18 3.31
N TYR A 56 11.48 -3.81 3.97
CA TYR A 56 11.75 -4.75 5.07
C TYR A 56 12.45 -6.03 4.62
N LEU A 57 12.35 -6.42 3.34
CA LEU A 57 13.03 -7.60 2.80
C LEU A 57 14.48 -7.30 2.39
N VAL A 58 14.79 -6.03 2.07
CA VAL A 58 16.11 -5.61 1.61
C VAL A 58 17.00 -5.14 2.79
N LEU A 59 16.39 -4.74 3.91
CA LEU A 59 17.08 -4.34 5.14
C LEU A 59 17.31 -5.50 6.14
N ALA A 60 16.75 -6.69 5.86
CA ALA A 60 16.91 -7.91 6.65
C ALA A 60 18.03 -8.81 6.08
#